data_AF-A0A920KFQ4-F1
#
_entry.id   AF-A0A920KFQ4-F1
#
_cell.length_a   1.000
_cell.length_b   1.000
_cell.length_c   1.000
_cell.angle_alpha   90.00
_cell.angle_beta   90.00
_cell.angle_gamma   90.00
#
_symmetry.space_group_name_H-M   'P 1'
#
loop_
_entity.id
_entity.type
_entity.pdbx_description
1 polymer ?
#
loop_
_entity_poly.entity_id
_entity_poly.type
_entity_poly.pdbx_seq_one_letter_code
_entity_poly.pdbx_strand_id
1 'polypeptide(L)'
;MDVEISFNDVAARVDELVWYFQNKTNLKKGDKIALQMPNLLQYPIVIFAALKAGLVIVNTNPLYTADEMLHQYNNSGAKAIIILENFASKLEVIYQKQR
;
A
#
# COMPACT_ATOMS: atom_id res chain seq x y z
N MET A 1 -9.27 -20.37 8.52
CA MET A 1 -9.72 -20.63 7.14
C MET A 1 -8.51 -20.31 6.29
N ASP A 2 -7.73 -21.33 5.97
CA ASP A 2 -6.47 -21.15 5.26
C ASP A 2 -6.79 -20.89 3.80
N VAL A 3 -6.60 -19.64 3.38
CA VAL A 3 -6.72 -19.25 1.99
C VAL A 3 -5.36 -19.43 1.33
N GLU A 4 -5.35 -20.06 0.16
CA GLU A 4 -4.14 -20.35 -0.60
C GLU A 4 -4.16 -19.60 -1.94
N ILE A 5 -2.97 -19.35 -2.48
CA ILE A 5 -2.78 -18.75 -3.80
C ILE A 5 -1.53 -19.35 -4.44
N SER A 6 -1.60 -19.74 -5.71
CA SER A 6 -0.43 -20.28 -6.41
C SER A 6 0.55 -19.17 -6.80
N PHE A 7 1.81 -19.53 -7.05
CA PHE A 7 2.80 -18.58 -7.57
C PHE A 7 2.38 -17.96 -8.91
N ASN A 8 1.71 -18.73 -9.77
CA ASN A 8 1.20 -18.24 -11.06
C ASN A 8 0.10 -17.19 -10.86
N ASP A 9 -0.80 -17.42 -9.90
CA ASP A 9 -1.83 -16.45 -9.56
C ASP A 9 -1.23 -15.18 -8.98
N VAL A 10 -0.25 -15.30 -8.06
CA VAL A 10 0.49 -14.13 -7.54
C VAL A 10 1.14 -13.35 -8.69
N ALA A 11 1.81 -14.01 -9.62
CA ALA A 11 2.45 -13.36 -10.76
C ALA A 11 1.44 -12.61 -11.65
N ALA A 12 0.30 -13.23 -11.95
CA ALA A 12 -0.76 -12.58 -12.72
C ALA A 12 -1.30 -11.32 -12.00
N ARG A 13 -1.57 -11.42 -10.68
CA ARG A 13 -2.05 -10.28 -9.88
C ARG A 13 -1.00 -9.16 -9.74
N VAL A 14 0.27 -9.53 -9.67
CA VAL A 14 1.38 -8.56 -9.68
C VAL A 14 1.37 -7.76 -10.98
N ASP A 15 1.17 -8.42 -12.12
CA ASP A 15 1.15 -7.76 -13.43
C ASP A 15 -0.06 -6.84 -13.60
N GLU A 16 -1.23 -7.27 -13.14
CA GLU A 16 -2.45 -6.44 -13.08
C GLU A 16 -2.20 -5.16 -12.26
N LEU A 17 -1.58 -5.30 -11.08
CA LEU A 17 -1.34 -4.17 -10.18
C LEU A 17 -0.24 -3.23 -10.70
N VAL A 18 0.80 -3.75 -11.35
CA VAL A 18 1.81 -2.94 -12.05
C VAL A 18 1.17 -2.12 -13.17
N TRP A 19 0.30 -2.75 -13.97
CA TRP A 19 -0.44 -2.04 -15.02
C TRP A 19 -1.28 -0.91 -14.43
N TYR A 20 -1.97 -1.17 -13.30
CA TYR A 20 -2.75 -0.15 -12.60
C TYR A 20 -1.86 1.03 -12.15
N PHE A 21 -0.72 0.77 -11.51
CA PHE A 21 0.20 1.82 -11.10
C PHE A 21 0.64 2.69 -12.28
N GLN A 22 0.96 2.09 -13.42
CA GLN A 22 1.48 2.80 -14.59
C GLN A 22 0.42 3.57 -15.38
N ASN A 23 -0.82 3.06 -15.42
CA ASN A 23 -1.86 3.55 -16.35
C ASN A 23 -3.03 4.27 -15.65
N LYS A 24 -3.20 4.06 -14.34
CA LYS A 24 -4.33 4.60 -13.57
C LYS A 24 -3.90 5.52 -12.43
N THR A 25 -2.61 5.71 -12.25
CA THR A 25 -2.07 6.64 -11.25
C THR A 25 -1.01 7.54 -11.88
N ASN A 26 -0.61 8.58 -11.14
CA ASN A 26 0.50 9.45 -11.53
C ASN A 26 1.84 9.04 -10.91
N LEU A 27 1.92 7.86 -10.28
CA LEU A 27 3.13 7.36 -9.65
C LEU A 27 4.25 7.17 -10.69
N LYS A 28 5.47 7.54 -10.30
CA LYS A 28 6.68 7.41 -11.09
C LYS A 28 7.70 6.53 -10.37
N LYS A 29 8.65 5.99 -11.13
CA LYS A 29 9.78 5.25 -10.57
C LYS A 29 10.48 6.08 -9.48
N GLY A 30 10.75 5.47 -8.34
CA GLY A 30 11.32 6.10 -7.15
C GLY A 30 10.27 6.69 -6.19
N ASP A 31 9.00 6.81 -6.61
CA ASP A 31 7.95 7.26 -5.71
C ASP A 31 7.71 6.25 -4.59
N LYS A 32 7.46 6.78 -3.40
CA LYS A 32 7.20 5.99 -2.20
C LYS A 32 5.70 5.75 -2.05
N ILE A 33 5.33 4.53 -1.68
CA ILE A 33 3.95 4.15 -1.36
C ILE A 33 3.90 3.56 0.05
N ALA A 34 2.97 4.02 0.88
CA ALA A 34 2.72 3.45 2.20
C ALA A 34 1.88 2.18 2.08
N LEU A 35 2.23 1.14 2.85
CA LEU A 35 1.50 -0.13 2.87
C LEU A 35 0.96 -0.42 4.27
N GLN A 36 -0.35 -0.23 4.44
CA GLN A 36 -1.07 -0.38 5.71
C GLN A 36 -2.03 -1.59 5.65
N MET A 37 -1.51 -2.78 5.88
CA MET A 37 -2.30 -4.00 6.00
C MET A 37 -1.56 -5.09 6.79
N PRO A 38 -2.27 -6.08 7.37
CA PRO A 38 -1.66 -7.23 8.01
C PRO A 38 -1.10 -8.22 6.98
N ASN A 39 -0.59 -9.35 7.47
CA ASN A 39 -0.06 -10.44 6.64
C ASN A 39 -1.19 -11.21 5.95
N LEU A 40 -1.72 -10.64 4.87
CA LEU A 40 -2.71 -11.25 3.98
C LEU A 40 -2.06 -11.68 2.66
N LEU A 41 -2.74 -12.52 1.86
CA LEU A 41 -2.25 -12.93 0.53
C LEU A 41 -1.98 -11.75 -0.41
N GLN A 42 -2.65 -10.61 -0.21
CA GLN A 42 -2.43 -9.38 -0.96
C GLN A 42 -1.08 -8.73 -0.66
N TYR A 43 -0.50 -8.98 0.51
CA TYR A 43 0.76 -8.36 0.94
C TYR A 43 1.93 -8.67 -0.02
N PRO A 44 2.24 -9.94 -0.36
CA PRO A 44 3.28 -10.24 -1.34
C PRO A 44 2.96 -9.68 -2.74
N ILE A 45 1.68 -9.67 -3.15
CA ILE A 45 1.27 -9.10 -4.44
C ILE A 45 1.65 -7.62 -4.50
N VAL A 46 1.32 -6.84 -3.46
CA VAL A 46 1.63 -5.41 -3.41
C VAL A 46 3.14 -5.15 -3.38
N ILE A 47 3.89 -5.92 -2.58
CA ILE A 47 5.36 -5.80 -2.53
C ILE A 47 5.97 -6.04 -3.90
N PHE A 48 5.66 -7.17 -4.54
CA PHE A 48 6.26 -7.51 -5.82
C PHE A 48 5.82 -6.55 -6.92
N ALA A 49 4.57 -6.10 -6.94
CA ALA A 49 4.10 -5.10 -7.89
C ALA A 49 4.79 -3.75 -7.72
N ALA A 50 4.96 -3.29 -6.48
CA ALA A 50 5.66 -2.04 -6.20
C ALA A 50 7.11 -2.10 -6.67
N LEU A 51 7.83 -3.18 -6.31
CA LEU A 51 9.21 -3.39 -6.75
C LEU A 51 9.32 -3.49 -8.27
N LYS A 52 8.45 -4.26 -8.92
CA LYS A 52 8.42 -4.40 -10.39
C LYS A 52 8.10 -3.09 -11.11
N ALA A 53 7.25 -2.24 -10.54
CA ALA A 53 6.97 -0.89 -11.05
C ALA A 53 8.07 0.13 -10.72
N GLY A 54 9.09 -0.24 -9.95
CA GLY A 54 10.17 0.64 -9.53
C GLY A 54 9.77 1.64 -8.44
N LEU A 55 8.74 1.32 -7.66
CA LEU A 55 8.27 2.07 -6.50
C LEU A 55 9.00 1.63 -5.23
N VAL A 56 8.97 2.46 -4.19
CA VAL A 56 9.56 2.19 -2.89
C VAL A 56 8.46 1.97 -1.86
N ILE A 57 8.50 0.84 -1.14
CA ILE A 57 7.53 0.53 -0.08
C ILE A 57 7.94 1.25 1.21
N VAL A 58 7.01 1.97 1.80
CA VAL A 58 7.06 2.44 3.19
C VAL A 58 6.17 1.51 4.00
N ASN A 59 6.78 0.63 4.79
CA ASN A 59 6.04 -0.28 5.65
C ASN A 59 5.45 0.47 6.84
N THR A 60 4.14 0.33 7.05
CA THR A 60 3.41 1.01 8.14
C THR A 60 2.74 -0.03 9.03
N ASN A 61 2.73 0.22 10.34
CA ASN A 61 2.13 -0.72 11.28
C ASN A 61 0.60 -0.56 11.30
N PRO A 62 -0.19 -1.60 10.98
CA PRO A 62 -1.66 -1.55 10.97
C PRO A 62 -2.28 -1.11 12.32
N LEU A 63 -1.56 -1.32 13.42
CA LEU A 63 -2.03 -1.05 14.77
C LEU A 63 -1.82 0.40 15.22
N TYR A 64 -1.09 1.22 14.48
CA TYR A 64 -0.87 2.63 14.84
C TYR A 64 -2.16 3.41 15.01
N THR A 65 -2.13 4.36 15.94
CA THR A 65 -3.16 5.38 16.11
C THR A 65 -3.17 6.35 14.94
N ALA A 66 -4.25 7.12 14.76
CA ALA A 66 -4.33 8.09 13.67
C ALA A 66 -3.21 9.14 13.71
N ASP A 67 -2.79 9.57 14.91
CA ASP A 67 -1.73 10.56 15.06
C ASP A 67 -0.35 9.99 14.72
N GLU A 68 -0.04 8.76 15.16
CA GLU A 68 1.19 8.06 14.76
C GLU A 68 1.26 7.82 13.25
N MET A 69 0.14 7.44 12.63
CA MET A 69 0.02 7.29 11.18
C MET A 69 0.28 8.61 10.46
N LEU A 70 -0.30 9.72 10.91
CA LEU A 70 -0.06 11.05 10.34
C LEU A 70 1.42 11.45 10.42
N HIS A 71 2.04 11.27 11.58
CA HIS A 71 3.47 11.53 11.74
C HIS A 71 4.32 10.70 10.77
N GLN A 72 3.99 9.42 10.61
CA GLN A 72 4.68 8.53 9.67
C GLN A 72 4.49 8.98 8.23
N TYR A 73 3.27 9.30 7.81
CA TYR A 73 3.00 9.73 6.43
C TYR A 73 3.75 11.01 6.09
N ASN A 74 3.72 12.00 6.98
CA ASN A 74 4.43 13.27 6.78
C ASN A 74 5.94 13.09 6.68
N ASN A 75 6.54 12.18 7.46
CA ASN A 75 7.98 11.95 7.44
C ASN A 75 8.43 10.96 6.34
N SER A 76 7.53 10.12 5.85
CA SER A 76 7.88 9.06 4.89
C SER A 76 8.15 9.58 3.47
N GLY A 77 7.50 10.69 3.09
CA GLY A 77 7.45 11.16 1.71
C GLY A 77 6.64 10.24 0.79
N ALA A 78 5.74 9.42 1.34
CA ALA A 78 4.82 8.60 0.56
C ALA A 78 3.86 9.47 -0.26
N LYS A 79 3.69 9.13 -1.54
CA LYS A 79 2.77 9.82 -2.47
C LYS A 79 1.43 9.10 -2.62
N ALA A 80 1.34 7.85 -2.19
CA ALA A 80 0.12 7.07 -2.18
C ALA A 80 0.14 6.09 -1.01
N ILE A 81 -1.04 5.57 -0.67
CA ILE A 81 -1.24 4.55 0.35
C ILE A 81 -2.07 3.40 -0.23
N ILE A 82 -1.66 2.18 0.08
CA ILE A 82 -2.46 0.97 -0.10
C ILE A 82 -2.84 0.50 1.30
N ILE A 83 -4.14 0.47 1.59
CA ILE A 83 -4.68 0.22 2.92
C ILE A 83 -5.78 -0.83 2.87
N LEU A 84 -5.79 -1.76 3.82
CA LEU A 84 -6.94 -2.64 4.01
C LEU A 84 -8.11 -1.83 4.58
N GLU A 85 -9.31 -2.01 4.03
CA GLU A 85 -10.53 -1.27 4.37
C GLU A 85 -10.77 -1.13 5.88
N ASN A 86 -10.51 -2.18 6.67
CA ASN A 86 -10.66 -2.17 8.13
C ASN A 86 -9.83 -1.08 8.84
N PHE A 87 -8.75 -0.57 8.24
CA PHE A 87 -7.93 0.51 8.77
C PHE A 87 -8.21 1.87 8.12
N ALA A 88 -9.07 1.92 7.09
CA ALA A 88 -9.36 3.14 6.35
C ALA A 88 -10.05 4.22 7.21
N SER A 89 -10.83 3.83 8.22
CA SER A 89 -11.46 4.77 9.15
C SER A 89 -10.44 5.64 9.90
N LYS A 90 -9.26 5.11 10.24
CA LYS A 90 -8.17 5.90 10.84
C LYS A 90 -7.59 6.90 9.85
N LEU A 91 -7.52 6.53 8.57
CA LEU A 91 -7.05 7.41 7.50
C LEU A 91 -8.03 8.56 7.26
N GLU A 92 -9.33 8.32 7.35
CA GLU A 92 -10.36 9.35 7.22
C GLU A 92 -10.22 10.45 8.27
N VAL A 93 -9.95 10.07 9.54
CA VAL A 93 -9.67 11.03 10.62
C VAL A 93 -8.48 11.93 10.27
N ILE A 94 -7.43 11.37 9.65
CA ILE A 94 -6.25 12.13 9.22
C ILE A 94 -6.60 13.13 8.10
N TYR A 95 -7.38 12.70 7.11
CA TYR A 95 -7.80 13.57 6.00
C TYR A 95 -8.61 14.77 6.48
N GLN A 96 -9.48 14.60 7.47
CA GLN A 96 -10.27 15.71 8.03
C GLN A 96 -9.41 16.71 8.80
N LYS A 97 -8.29 16.29 9.41
CA LYS A 97 -7.36 17.18 10.12
C LYS A 97 -6.47 18.02 9.20
N GLN A 98 -6.34 17.65 7.92
CA GLN A 98 -5.51 18.34 6.93
C GLN A 98 -6.28 19.34 6.04
N ARG A 99 -7.61 19.43 6.20
CA ARG A 99 -8.45 20.47 5.59
C ARG A 99 -8.52 21.70 6.48
#